data_AF-A0A3C2EFH9-F1
#
_entry.id   AF-A0A3C2EFH9-F1
#
_cell.length_a   1.000
_cell.length_b   1.000
_cell.length_c   1.000
_cell.angle_alpha   90.00
_cell.angle_beta   90.00
_cell.angle_gamma   90.00
#
_symmetry.space_group_name_H-M   'P 1'
#
loop_
_entity.id
_entity.type
_entity.pdbx_description
1 polymer ?
#
loop_
_entity_poly.entity_id
_entity_poly.type
_entity_poly.pdbx_seq_one_letter_code
_entity_poly.pdbx_strand_id
1 'polypeptide(L)'
;MTKLPLLVIFFFKVQIMLGCSFIPESFCRTSFVYQDDLIVTGYITSVDSTGIDFEILAVLRGSESRSNIRIWDGTDYDCNGIWSLAAADFGDVGDTLALILPLITEIENTWDQLGDYRRRDNHVYVTALKVENNILNGLITGISIAPS
;
A
#
# COMPACT_ATOMS: atom_id res chain seq x y z
N MET A 1 -27.25 24.00 64.51
CA MET A 1 -26.27 23.02 63.99
C MET A 1 -26.81 22.47 62.67
N THR A 2 -26.52 23.15 61.57
CA THR A 2 -27.03 22.84 60.24
C THR A 2 -26.04 21.91 59.53
N LYS A 3 -26.47 20.68 59.23
CA LYS A 3 -25.69 19.71 58.45
C LYS A 3 -25.77 20.11 56.98
N LEU A 4 -24.67 20.54 56.39
CA LEU A 4 -24.54 20.76 54.96
C LEU A 4 -24.11 19.42 54.31
N PRO A 5 -24.91 18.82 53.42
CA PRO A 5 -24.49 17.60 52.74
C PRO A 5 -23.42 17.95 51.70
N LEU A 6 -22.23 17.38 51.84
CA LEU A 6 -21.12 17.49 50.90
C LEU A 6 -21.51 16.76 49.60
N LEU A 7 -22.04 17.51 48.63
CA LEU A 7 -22.34 17.02 47.29
C LEU A 7 -21.02 16.67 46.59
N VAL A 8 -20.71 15.37 46.51
CA VAL A 8 -19.58 14.86 45.74
C VAL A 8 -19.89 15.05 44.25
N ILE A 9 -19.34 16.11 43.65
CA ILE A 9 -19.35 16.29 42.19
C ILE A 9 -18.23 15.42 41.64
N PHE A 10 -18.56 14.19 41.26
CA PHE A 10 -17.68 13.34 40.48
C PHE A 10 -17.68 13.86 39.03
N PHE A 11 -16.73 14.73 38.70
CA PHE A 11 -16.46 15.12 37.31
C PHE A 11 -15.93 13.90 36.56
N PHE A 12 -16.83 13.07 36.04
CA PHE A 12 -16.51 12.10 35.00
C PHE A 12 -16.04 12.88 33.77
N LYS A 13 -14.72 13.04 33.63
CA LYS A 13 -14.10 13.38 32.35
C LYS A 13 -14.33 12.18 31.43
N VAL A 14 -15.46 12.19 30.73
CA VAL A 14 -15.69 11.30 29.58
C VAL A 14 -14.68 11.72 28.52
N GLN A 15 -13.51 11.09 28.54
CA GLN A 15 -12.60 11.16 27.40
C GLN A 15 -13.29 10.37 26.29
N ILE A 16 -13.79 11.09 25.29
CA ILE A 16 -14.28 10.47 24.06
C ILE A 16 -13.07 9.81 23.42
N MET A 17 -12.88 8.52 23.68
CA MET A 17 -11.92 7.70 22.94
C MET A 17 -12.49 7.53 21.54
N LEU A 18 -12.18 8.47 20.64
CA LEU A 18 -12.29 8.24 19.21
C LEU A 18 -11.20 7.23 18.85
N GLY A 19 -11.49 5.95 19.00
CA GLY A 19 -10.70 4.91 18.36
C GLY A 19 -10.91 5.06 16.86
N CYS A 20 -10.01 5.77 16.18
CA CYS A 20 -9.97 5.71 14.73
C CYS A 20 -9.68 4.26 14.34
N SER A 21 -10.63 3.58 13.69
CA SER A 21 -10.29 2.43 12.88
C SER A 21 -9.65 2.98 11.61
N PHE A 22 -8.32 2.99 11.53
CA PHE A 22 -7.63 3.27 10.28
C PHE A 22 -7.93 2.12 9.32
N ILE A 23 -8.98 2.27 8.51
CA ILE A 23 -9.26 1.38 7.39
C ILE A 23 -8.53 1.99 6.20
N PRO A 24 -7.55 1.29 5.59
CA PRO A 24 -6.87 1.81 4.41
C PRO A 24 -7.87 1.95 3.26
N GLU A 25 -7.62 2.91 2.38
CA GLU A 25 -8.35 3.03 1.13
C GLU A 25 -8.17 1.74 0.32
N SER A 26 -9.28 1.19 -0.15
CA SER A 26 -9.30 -0.07 -0.91
C SER A 26 -8.46 0.02 -2.18
N PHE A 27 -8.14 -1.13 -2.78
CA PHE A 27 -7.33 -1.15 -4.00
C PHE A 27 -7.97 -0.35 -5.16
N CYS A 28 -9.27 -0.52 -5.39
CA CYS A 28 -9.95 0.25 -6.45
C CYS A 28 -10.03 1.74 -6.12
N ARG A 29 -10.21 2.12 -4.85
CA ARG A 29 -10.19 3.54 -4.47
C ARG A 29 -8.79 4.13 -4.62
N THR A 30 -7.77 3.38 -4.22
CA THR A 30 -6.36 3.70 -4.40
C THR A 30 -6.01 3.90 -5.88
N SER A 31 -6.52 3.05 -6.79
CA SER A 31 -6.31 3.24 -8.22
C SER A 31 -6.92 4.54 -8.74
N PHE A 32 -8.06 4.99 -8.20
CA PHE A 32 -8.62 6.30 -8.54
C PHE A 32 -7.83 7.48 -7.94
N VAL A 33 -7.17 7.30 -6.80
CA VAL A 33 -6.33 8.34 -6.20
C VAL A 33 -5.05 8.51 -7.03
N TYR A 34 -4.40 7.40 -7.39
CA TYR A 34 -3.17 7.38 -8.17
C TYR A 34 -3.48 7.05 -9.62
N GLN A 35 -4.06 7.99 -10.35
CA GLN A 35 -4.64 7.76 -11.69
C GLN A 35 -3.60 7.42 -12.75
N ASP A 36 -2.40 7.98 -12.59
CA ASP A 36 -1.31 7.92 -13.58
C ASP A 36 -0.34 6.75 -13.33
N ASP A 37 -0.46 6.08 -12.17
CA ASP A 37 0.40 4.96 -11.82
C ASP A 37 0.15 3.73 -12.70
N LEU A 38 1.20 2.95 -12.92
CA LEU A 38 1.09 1.66 -13.58
C LEU A 38 0.30 0.69 -12.70
N ILE A 39 -0.63 -0.07 -13.29
CA ILE A 39 -1.26 -1.21 -12.62
C ILE A 39 -0.94 -2.47 -13.41
N VAL A 40 -0.32 -3.45 -12.74
CA VAL A 40 0.11 -4.71 -13.34
C VAL A 40 -0.29 -5.91 -12.51
N THR A 41 -0.45 -7.04 -13.16
CA THR A 41 -0.40 -8.36 -12.52
C THR A 41 0.84 -9.10 -12.97
N GLY A 42 1.39 -9.94 -12.10
CA GLY A 42 2.66 -10.60 -12.35
C GLY A 42 3.12 -11.43 -11.15
N TYR A 43 4.36 -11.86 -11.16
CA TYR A 43 4.95 -12.62 -10.06
C TYR A 43 6.37 -12.17 -9.72
N ILE A 44 6.75 -12.35 -8.46
CA ILE A 44 8.08 -12.01 -7.97
C ILE A 44 9.10 -13.03 -8.51
N THR A 45 10.15 -12.54 -9.16
CA THR A 45 11.23 -13.37 -9.74
C THR A 45 12.51 -13.35 -8.89
N SER A 46 12.77 -12.25 -8.20
CA SER A 46 13.92 -12.10 -7.32
C SER A 46 13.62 -11.10 -6.20
N VAL A 47 14.37 -11.20 -5.11
CA VAL A 47 14.36 -10.26 -3.97
C VAL A 47 15.81 -10.01 -3.58
N ASP A 48 16.16 -8.75 -3.35
CA ASP A 48 17.46 -8.36 -2.77
C ASP A 48 17.29 -7.31 -1.67
N SER A 49 18.39 -6.69 -1.26
CA SER A 49 18.41 -5.74 -0.14
C SER A 49 17.77 -4.39 -0.42
N THR A 50 17.33 -4.12 -1.65
CA THR A 50 16.84 -2.81 -2.09
C THR A 50 15.55 -2.88 -2.92
N GLY A 51 14.99 -4.07 -3.09
CA GLY A 51 13.77 -4.24 -3.86
C GLY A 51 13.55 -5.66 -4.37
N ILE A 52 12.68 -5.75 -5.37
CA ILE A 52 12.29 -6.99 -6.05
C ILE A 52 12.33 -6.83 -7.56
N ASP A 53 12.53 -7.95 -8.25
CA ASP A 53 12.28 -8.04 -9.70
C ASP A 53 10.95 -8.75 -9.95
N PHE A 54 10.14 -8.22 -10.85
CA PHE A 54 8.76 -8.64 -11.05
C PHE A 54 8.46 -8.91 -12.54
N GLU A 55 8.04 -10.13 -12.84
CA GLU A 55 7.62 -10.51 -14.20
C GLU A 55 6.14 -10.17 -14.42
N ILE A 56 5.87 -9.30 -15.38
CA ILE A 56 4.54 -8.85 -15.75
C ILE A 56 3.83 -9.93 -16.57
N LEU A 57 2.65 -10.34 -16.09
CA LEU A 57 1.71 -11.18 -16.83
C LEU A 57 0.72 -10.33 -17.62
N ALA A 58 0.24 -9.21 -17.05
CA ALA A 58 -0.64 -8.28 -17.73
C ALA A 58 -0.50 -6.85 -17.20
N VAL A 59 -0.61 -5.88 -18.11
CA VAL A 59 -0.79 -4.47 -17.77
C VAL A 59 -2.29 -4.18 -17.71
N LEU A 60 -2.79 -3.83 -16.53
CA LEU A 60 -4.20 -3.46 -16.31
C LEU A 60 -4.44 -1.96 -16.58
N ARG A 61 -3.44 -1.11 -16.33
CA ARG A 61 -3.47 0.33 -16.65
C ARG A 61 -2.06 0.86 -16.84
N GLY A 62 -1.91 1.84 -17.74
CA GLY A 62 -0.64 2.47 -18.08
C GLY A 62 -0.01 1.81 -19.30
N SER A 63 1.30 2.01 -19.48
CA SER A 63 2.07 1.43 -20.57
C SER A 63 3.40 0.95 -20.04
N GLU A 64 3.70 -0.33 -20.24
CA GLU A 64 5.01 -0.94 -19.97
C GLU A 64 5.23 -2.03 -21.02
N SER A 65 6.44 -2.07 -21.56
CA SER A 65 6.86 -2.98 -22.63
C SER A 65 7.86 -4.04 -22.16
N ARG A 66 8.56 -3.79 -21.05
CA ARG A 66 9.44 -4.76 -20.40
C ARG A 66 8.59 -5.87 -19.79
N SER A 67 9.01 -7.11 -19.98
CA SER A 67 8.35 -8.25 -19.34
C SER A 67 8.79 -8.40 -17.88
N ASN A 68 10.02 -8.00 -17.57
CA ASN A 68 10.57 -7.97 -16.21
C ASN A 68 10.88 -6.53 -15.81
N ILE A 69 10.33 -6.09 -14.69
CA ILE A 69 10.55 -4.75 -14.14
C ILE A 69 11.16 -4.80 -12.76
N ARG A 70 11.92 -3.76 -12.44
CA ARG A 70 12.49 -3.54 -11.12
C ARG A 70 11.54 -2.70 -10.28
N ILE A 71 11.28 -3.14 -9.05
CA ILE A 71 10.51 -2.40 -8.05
C ILE A 71 11.42 -2.18 -6.83
N TRP A 72 11.88 -0.95 -6.69
CA TRP A 72 12.74 -0.52 -5.59
C TRP A 72 11.95 -0.29 -4.30
N ASP A 73 12.64 -0.39 -3.17
CA ASP A 73 12.11 0.00 -1.87
C ASP A 73 11.66 1.47 -1.86
N GLY A 74 10.57 1.74 -1.13
CA GLY A 74 10.09 3.10 -0.89
C GLY A 74 11.04 3.91 -0.02
N THR A 75 10.87 5.23 -0.05
CA THR A 75 11.60 6.15 0.81
C THR A 75 11.07 6.03 2.25
N ASP A 76 11.75 5.25 3.08
CA ASP A 76 11.43 5.11 4.50
C ASP A 76 11.76 6.41 5.25
N TYR A 77 10.76 6.98 5.92
CA TYR A 77 10.98 8.12 6.83
C TYR A 77 11.55 7.70 8.18
N ASP A 78 11.34 6.45 8.59
CA ASP A 78 11.85 5.88 9.84
C ASP A 78 12.35 4.45 9.58
N CYS A 79 13.66 4.25 9.71
CA CYS A 79 14.27 2.94 9.53
C CYS A 79 13.67 1.90 10.52
N ASN A 80 13.09 0.84 9.95
CA ASN A 80 13.00 -0.52 10.51
C ASN A 80 11.87 -0.76 11.52
N GLY A 81 10.67 -1.06 11.00
CA GLY A 81 9.55 -1.58 11.79
C GLY A 81 8.31 -1.80 10.93
N ILE A 82 7.14 -1.72 11.55
CA ILE A 82 5.83 -1.83 10.87
C ILE A 82 5.55 -0.75 9.82
N TRP A 83 6.45 0.24 9.70
CA TRP A 83 6.36 1.36 8.76
C TRP A 83 7.31 1.22 7.57
N SER A 84 7.94 0.05 7.39
CA SER A 84 8.87 -0.19 6.29
C SER A 84 8.16 -0.22 4.94
N LEU A 85 8.80 0.39 3.96
CA LEU A 85 8.44 0.40 2.55
C LEU A 85 9.34 -0.53 1.72
N ALA A 86 9.88 -1.59 2.32
CA ALA A 86 10.65 -2.62 1.63
C ALA A 86 9.81 -3.39 0.59
N ALA A 87 10.12 -3.35 -0.70
CA ALA A 87 9.31 -4.04 -1.71
C ALA A 87 9.22 -5.56 -1.48
N ALA A 88 10.18 -6.14 -0.75
CA ALA A 88 10.17 -7.52 -0.29
C ALA A 88 8.93 -7.89 0.57
N ASP A 89 8.30 -6.93 1.26
CA ASP A 89 7.11 -7.21 2.07
C ASP A 89 5.86 -7.52 1.22
N PHE A 90 5.91 -7.32 -0.11
CA PHE A 90 4.82 -7.70 -0.98
C PHE A 90 4.57 -9.22 -1.00
N GLY A 91 5.64 -10.02 -0.89
CA GLY A 91 5.55 -11.47 -0.92
C GLY A 91 6.89 -12.15 -1.19
N ASP A 92 6.85 -13.48 -1.27
CA ASP A 92 8.02 -14.30 -1.56
C ASP A 92 8.22 -14.49 -3.08
N VAL A 93 9.42 -14.94 -3.48
CA VAL A 93 9.68 -15.33 -4.87
C VAL A 93 8.67 -16.38 -5.33
N GLY A 94 7.99 -16.13 -6.45
CA GLY A 94 6.93 -16.96 -7.00
C GLY A 94 5.51 -16.51 -6.63
N ASP A 95 5.34 -15.64 -5.63
CA ASP A 95 4.03 -15.07 -5.31
C ASP A 95 3.50 -14.25 -6.49
N THR A 96 2.24 -14.48 -6.85
CA THR A 96 1.53 -13.73 -7.89
C THR A 96 0.76 -12.58 -7.26
N LEU A 97 0.91 -11.37 -7.79
CA LEU A 97 0.38 -10.15 -7.20
C LEU A 97 -0.28 -9.25 -8.25
N ALA A 98 -1.19 -8.38 -7.80
CA ALA A 98 -1.61 -7.19 -8.53
C ALA A 98 -1.08 -5.96 -7.80
N LEU A 99 -0.37 -5.07 -8.51
CA LEU A 99 0.38 -3.95 -7.92
C LEU A 99 0.00 -2.61 -8.57
N ILE A 100 -0.01 -1.54 -7.77
CA ILE A 100 -0.08 -0.14 -8.21
C ILE A 100 1.29 0.49 -7.98
N LEU A 101 1.96 0.90 -9.05
CA LEU A 101 3.37 1.25 -9.06
C LEU A 101 3.62 2.67 -9.61
N PRO A 102 4.19 3.58 -8.81
CA PRO A 102 4.71 4.86 -9.29
C PRO A 102 5.97 4.67 -10.12
N LEU A 103 6.03 5.35 -11.27
CA LEU A 103 7.24 5.48 -12.05
C LEU A 103 8.22 6.43 -11.35
N ILE A 104 9.49 6.05 -11.29
CA ILE A 104 10.55 6.92 -10.78
C ILE A 104 10.90 7.94 -11.88
N THR A 105 10.38 9.15 -11.72
CA THR A 105 10.73 10.32 -12.55
C THR A 105 11.78 11.21 -11.89
N GLU A 106 11.95 11.08 -10.58
CA GLU A 106 12.91 11.82 -9.77
C GLU A 106 13.57 10.88 -8.74
N ILE A 107 14.88 11.05 -8.53
CA ILE A 107 15.69 10.24 -7.63
C ILE A 107 15.52 10.76 -6.19
N GLU A 108 15.05 9.90 -5.30
CA GLU A 108 14.90 10.18 -3.86
C GLU A 108 15.93 9.42 -3.03
N ASN A 109 16.35 8.24 -3.48
CA ASN A 109 17.28 7.34 -2.80
C ASN A 109 18.49 6.99 -3.67
N THR A 110 19.57 6.55 -3.03
CA THR A 110 20.81 6.16 -3.74
C THR A 110 20.68 4.93 -4.63
N TRP A 111 19.65 4.10 -4.42
CA TRP A 111 19.36 2.90 -5.22
C TRP A 111 18.27 3.12 -6.28
N ASP A 112 17.64 4.29 -6.32
CA ASP A 112 16.63 4.57 -7.34
C ASP A 112 17.24 4.61 -8.74
N GLN A 113 16.45 4.18 -9.72
CA GLN A 113 16.81 4.29 -11.12
C GLN A 113 15.64 4.91 -11.90
N LEU A 114 15.92 5.98 -12.66
CA LEU A 114 14.91 6.63 -13.49
C LEU A 114 14.33 5.64 -14.51
N GLY A 115 13.00 5.64 -14.63
CA GLY A 115 12.28 4.74 -15.51
C GLY A 115 11.93 3.38 -14.88
N ASP A 116 12.44 3.06 -13.69
CA ASP A 116 11.96 1.91 -12.91
C ASP A 116 10.82 2.33 -11.98
N TYR A 117 10.36 1.40 -11.14
CA TYR A 117 9.24 1.61 -10.23
C TYR A 117 9.68 1.60 -8.78
N ARG A 118 8.92 2.26 -7.92
CA ARG A 118 9.14 2.25 -6.48
C ARG A 118 7.95 1.63 -5.76
N ARG A 119 8.16 0.93 -4.64
CA ARG A 119 7.07 0.57 -3.72
C ARG A 119 6.43 1.87 -3.21
N ARG A 120 5.12 1.98 -3.41
CA ARG A 120 4.33 3.09 -2.90
C ARG A 120 4.05 2.90 -1.41
N ASP A 121 3.90 4.03 -0.71
CA ASP A 121 3.34 4.08 0.63
C ASP A 121 2.00 3.32 0.71
N ASN A 122 1.94 2.34 1.61
CA ASN A 122 0.80 1.47 1.83
C ASN A 122 0.12 1.64 3.20
N HIS A 123 0.44 2.70 3.95
CA HIS A 123 -0.11 2.89 5.31
C HIS A 123 -1.59 3.21 5.31
N VAL A 124 -2.03 4.01 4.36
CA VAL A 124 -3.43 4.43 4.21
C VAL A 124 -4.04 3.97 2.88
N TYR A 125 -3.29 3.21 2.08
CA TYR A 125 -3.67 2.78 0.74
C TYR A 125 -3.32 1.30 0.53
N VAL A 126 -4.25 0.54 -0.04
CA VAL A 126 -3.96 -0.82 -0.51
C VAL A 126 -3.40 -0.75 -1.93
N THR A 127 -2.08 -0.96 -2.06
CA THR A 127 -1.34 -0.88 -3.32
C THR A 127 -0.95 -2.24 -3.89
N ALA A 128 -1.14 -3.31 -3.12
CA ALA A 128 -0.86 -4.69 -3.51
C ALA A 128 -2.02 -5.62 -3.12
N LEU A 129 -2.32 -6.57 -3.98
CA LEU A 129 -3.26 -7.66 -3.73
C LEU A 129 -2.58 -8.98 -4.07
N LYS A 130 -2.79 -10.01 -3.23
CA LYS A 130 -2.25 -11.34 -3.49
C LYS A 130 -3.18 -12.14 -4.39
N VAL A 131 -2.63 -12.93 -5.29
CA VAL A 131 -3.38 -13.90 -6.09
C VAL A 131 -3.07 -15.29 -5.57
N GLU A 132 -4.06 -15.93 -4.96
CA GLU A 132 -3.92 -17.31 -4.45
C GLU A 132 -5.02 -18.16 -5.07
N ASN A 133 -4.66 -19.32 -5.60
CA ASN A 133 -5.61 -20.23 -6.27
C ASN A 133 -6.45 -19.54 -7.37
N ASN A 134 -5.83 -18.63 -8.13
CA ASN A 134 -6.49 -17.78 -9.14
C ASN A 134 -7.57 -16.83 -8.60
N ILE A 135 -7.56 -16.55 -7.29
CA ILE A 135 -8.45 -15.60 -6.64
C ILE A 135 -7.62 -14.43 -6.12
N LEU A 136 -8.08 -13.21 -6.42
CA LEU A 136 -7.49 -11.98 -5.91
C LEU A 136 -7.96 -11.72 -4.48
N ASN A 137 -7.04 -11.62 -3.53
CA ASN A 137 -7.29 -11.47 -2.11
C ASN A 137 -6.85 -10.10 -1.60
N GLY A 138 -7.69 -9.48 -0.77
CA GLY A 138 -7.42 -8.20 -0.10
C GLY A 138 -8.66 -7.31 -0.02
N LEU A 139 -8.47 -6.05 0.40
CA LEU A 139 -9.56 -5.07 0.46
C LEU A 139 -9.83 -4.50 -0.94
N ILE A 140 -10.77 -5.13 -1.64
CA ILE A 140 -11.16 -4.81 -3.01
C ILE A 140 -12.60 -4.26 -2.98
N THR A 141 -12.75 -2.94 -2.90
CA THR A 141 -14.07 -2.29 -2.93
C THR A 141 -14.01 -1.06 -3.82
N GLY A 142 -15.05 -0.84 -4.63
CA GLY A 142 -15.10 0.30 -5.52
C GLY A 142 -16.27 0.20 -6.48
N ILE A 143 -16.50 1.27 -7.23
CA ILE A 143 -17.55 1.28 -8.27
C ILE A 143 -17.00 0.48 -9.45
N SER A 144 -17.65 -0.65 -9.78
CA SER A 144 -17.39 -1.34 -11.04
C SER A 144 -18.01 -0.52 -12.16
N ILE A 145 -17.22 0.33 -12.81
CA ILE A 145 -17.61 0.89 -14.09
C ILE A 145 -17.22 -0.17 -15.11
N ALA A 146 -18.17 -1.02 -15.51
CA ALA A 146 -17.95 -1.88 -16.67
C ALA A 146 -17.53 -0.99 -17.84
N PRO A 147 -16.50 -1.36 -18.63
CA PRO A 147 -16.17 -0.60 -19.83
C PRO A 147 -17.43 -0.58 -20.72
N SER A 148 -17.90 0.62 -21.01
CA SER A 148 -18.93 0.88 -22.04
C SER A 148 -18.36 0.63 -23.42
#